data_AF-A0A520BVA4-F1
#
_entry.id   AF-A0A520BVA4-F1
#
_cell.length_a   1.000
_cell.length_b   1.000
_cell.length_c   1.000
_cell.angle_alpha   90.00
_cell.angle_beta   90.00
_cell.angle_gamma   90.00
#
_symmetry.space_group_name_H-M   'P 1'
#
loop_
_entity.id
_entity.type
_entity.pdbx_description
1 polymer ?
#
loop_
_entity_poly.entity_id
_entity_poly.type
_entity_poly.pdbx_seq_one_letter_code
_entity_poly.pdbx_strand_id
1 'polypeptide(L)'
;MNIYQKNGLIVLALIIGFVISIAYGYGFRNFINQPSFTAKDVEYKMLTEGVKSDKYSVSPLFKNGYGIGLSVPYYLRERKNVIFIGNHGDKSENSFYKIDSLGNLVDSIKFSKDYSTAIFGEYILQNTSYSSWIIDGDTTRKNYKEFNADANWSEEKVEAEFDRLKQKAKDVFYFKYERLWDYNDPRKENKIDKAIFLIDGKWHALYGKNLYVNLDDLPGHTLTNLITSSSNFDKPNPIAYVADFQKINRVKKDRWDGFAYINLFYKADTIKIKTKMAQNEKPKNDQEKYPAYNMGYYKPEDLPYAIIAHDYVYYIIKTKK
;
A
#
# COMPACT_ATOMS: atom_id res chain seq x y z
N MET A 1 64.39 44.02 -3.74
CA MET A 1 63.22 43.76 -4.61
C MET A 1 62.19 44.86 -4.38
N ASN A 2 61.90 45.66 -5.41
CA ASN A 2 60.96 46.79 -5.34
C ASN A 2 59.53 46.27 -5.08
N ILE A 3 58.65 47.09 -4.50
CA ILE A 3 57.27 46.75 -4.14
C ILE A 3 56.48 46.18 -5.33
N TYR A 4 56.74 46.67 -6.55
CA TYR A 4 56.13 46.16 -7.78
C TYR A 4 56.52 44.71 -8.10
N GLN A 5 57.78 44.33 -7.84
CA GLN A 5 58.26 42.95 -8.04
C GLN A 5 57.68 42.00 -6.98
N LYS A 6 57.53 42.47 -5.72
CA LYS A 6 56.86 41.71 -4.65
C LYS A 6 55.38 41.49 -4.98
N ASN A 7 54.67 42.52 -5.41
CA ASN A 7 53.26 42.43 -5.79
C ASN A 7 53.07 41.54 -7.03
N GLY A 8 53.97 41.63 -8.01
CA GLY A 8 53.95 40.76 -9.19
C GLY A 8 54.10 39.28 -8.83
N LEU A 9 55.00 38.94 -7.91
CA LEU A 9 55.17 37.56 -7.43
C LEU A 9 53.94 37.04 -6.65
N ILE A 10 53.31 37.90 -5.85
CA ILE A 10 52.07 37.54 -5.13
C ILE A 10 50.94 37.24 -6.12
N VAL A 11 50.74 38.09 -7.13
CA VAL A 11 49.71 37.88 -8.16
C VAL A 11 50.00 36.60 -8.95
N LEU A 12 51.26 36.35 -9.33
CA LEU A 12 51.65 35.14 -10.03
C LEU A 12 51.37 33.88 -9.17
N ALA A 13 51.70 33.92 -7.88
CA ALA A 13 51.42 32.82 -6.96
C ALA A 13 49.92 32.54 -6.82
N LEU A 14 49.07 33.59 -6.79
CA LEU A 14 47.61 33.45 -6.77
C LEU A 14 47.07 32.83 -8.06
N ILE A 15 47.58 33.24 -9.23
CA ILE A 15 47.19 32.66 -10.52
C ILE A 15 47.59 31.19 -10.59
N ILE A 16 48.82 30.86 -10.20
CA ILE A 16 49.30 29.48 -10.17
C ILE A 16 48.46 28.64 -9.21
N GLY A 17 48.17 29.15 -8.01
CA GLY A 17 47.30 28.49 -7.04
C GLY A 17 45.89 28.24 -7.60
N PHE A 18 45.32 29.21 -8.32
CA PHE A 18 44.02 29.06 -8.97
C PHE A 18 44.06 27.96 -10.06
N VAL A 19 45.05 27.98 -10.95
CA VAL A 19 45.21 26.96 -12.00
C VAL A 19 45.41 25.56 -11.40
N ILE A 20 46.25 25.44 -10.36
CA ILE A 20 46.45 24.17 -9.66
C ILE A 20 45.14 23.69 -9.02
N SER A 21 44.33 24.57 -8.43
CA SER A 21 43.05 24.17 -7.84
C SER A 21 42.04 23.67 -8.88
N ILE A 22 42.01 24.27 -10.07
CA ILE A 22 41.20 23.79 -11.20
C ILE A 22 41.74 22.44 -11.69
N ALA A 23 43.04 22.31 -11.89
CA ALA A 23 43.67 21.09 -12.36
C ALA A 23 43.47 19.94 -11.36
N TYR A 24 43.60 20.21 -10.06
CA TYR A 24 43.31 19.27 -8.99
C TYR A 24 41.83 18.88 -8.98
N GLY A 25 40.91 19.85 -9.08
CA GLY A 25 39.48 19.57 -9.15
C GLY A 25 39.08 18.73 -10.37
N TYR A 26 39.68 19.01 -11.53
CA TYR A 26 39.48 18.24 -12.76
C TYR A 26 40.07 16.83 -12.64
N GLY A 27 41.30 16.72 -12.13
CA GLY A 27 41.98 15.45 -11.94
C GLY A 27 41.28 14.56 -10.92
N PHE A 28 40.86 15.11 -9.78
CA PHE A 28 40.09 14.39 -8.76
C PHE A 28 38.76 13.86 -9.30
N ARG A 29 38.07 14.63 -10.16
CA ARG A 29 36.80 14.19 -10.78
C ARG A 29 36.99 13.10 -11.83
N ASN A 30 38.08 13.13 -12.59
CA ASN A 30 38.25 12.27 -13.76
C ASN A 30 39.14 11.04 -13.51
N PHE A 31 40.05 11.08 -12.52
CA PHE A 31 40.99 9.97 -12.25
C PHE A 31 40.63 9.15 -11.01
N ILE A 32 39.65 9.57 -10.21
CA ILE A 32 39.08 8.68 -9.21
C ILE A 32 38.16 7.72 -9.93
N ASN A 33 38.58 6.46 -10.02
CA ASN A 33 37.74 5.35 -10.49
C ASN A 33 36.56 5.19 -9.53
N GLN A 34 35.47 5.91 -9.80
CA GLN A 34 34.19 5.55 -9.20
C GLN A 34 33.78 4.19 -9.77
N PRO A 35 33.32 3.24 -8.93
CA PRO A 35 32.83 1.97 -9.44
C PRO A 35 31.77 2.23 -10.50
N SER A 36 31.94 1.67 -11.69
CA SER A 36 31.03 1.96 -12.81
C SER A 36 29.61 1.51 -12.46
N PHE A 37 28.62 2.39 -12.62
CA PHE A 37 27.22 2.02 -12.46
C PHE A 37 26.81 0.89 -13.41
N THR A 38 27.50 0.75 -14.53
CA THR A 38 27.35 -0.38 -15.47
C THR A 38 27.50 -1.73 -14.79
N ALA A 39 28.43 -1.90 -13.86
CA ALA A 39 28.60 -3.16 -13.13
C ALA A 39 27.40 -3.44 -12.19
N LYS A 40 26.86 -2.40 -11.54
CA LYS A 40 25.66 -2.53 -10.69
C LYS A 40 24.39 -2.77 -11.51
N ASP A 41 24.30 -2.21 -12.71
CA ASP A 41 23.19 -2.43 -13.62
C ASP A 41 23.13 -3.86 -14.18
N VAL A 42 24.28 -4.55 -14.23
CA VAL A 42 24.32 -5.98 -14.54
C VAL A 42 23.77 -6.81 -13.37
N GLU A 43 24.10 -6.43 -12.14
CA GLU A 43 23.77 -7.16 -10.92
C GLU A 43 22.33 -6.93 -10.42
N TYR A 44 21.85 -5.69 -10.46
CA TYR A 44 20.51 -5.31 -9.99
C TYR A 44 19.55 -5.21 -11.16
N LYS A 45 18.39 -5.87 -11.06
CA LYS A 45 17.39 -5.90 -12.13
C LYS A 45 16.22 -4.99 -11.82
N MET A 46 15.68 -4.36 -12.87
CA MET A 46 14.54 -3.45 -12.73
C MET A 46 13.32 -4.19 -12.17
N LEU A 47 12.77 -3.68 -11.06
CA LEU A 47 11.64 -4.31 -10.37
C LEU A 47 10.45 -4.55 -11.31
N THR A 48 10.22 -3.59 -12.21
CA THR A 48 9.13 -3.59 -13.20
C THR A 48 9.26 -4.70 -14.23
N GLU A 49 10.48 -5.18 -14.52
CA GLU A 49 10.75 -6.27 -15.46
C GLU A 49 10.65 -7.65 -14.79
N GLY A 50 10.55 -7.66 -13.47
CA GLY A 50 10.71 -8.85 -12.64
C GLY A 50 12.17 -9.16 -12.34
N VAL A 51 12.42 -9.63 -11.12
CA VAL A 51 13.76 -9.93 -10.60
C VAL A 51 13.82 -11.39 -10.20
N LYS A 52 14.93 -12.07 -10.48
CA LYS A 52 15.17 -13.44 -10.03
C LYS A 52 16.44 -13.47 -9.20
N SER A 53 16.40 -14.21 -8.10
CA SER A 53 17.56 -14.63 -7.33
C SER A 53 17.77 -16.14 -7.53
N ASP A 54 18.61 -16.74 -6.69
CA ASP A 54 18.88 -18.18 -6.72
C ASP A 54 17.61 -18.98 -6.40
N LYS A 55 16.87 -18.57 -5.37
CA LYS A 55 15.72 -19.33 -4.85
C LYS A 55 14.37 -18.70 -5.14
N TYR A 56 14.32 -17.41 -5.45
CA TYR A 56 13.07 -16.66 -5.54
C TYR A 56 12.96 -15.86 -6.83
N SER A 57 11.72 -15.52 -7.16
CA SER A 57 11.38 -14.57 -8.20
C SER A 57 10.42 -13.52 -7.65
N VAL A 58 10.67 -12.27 -8.01
CA VAL A 58 9.79 -11.14 -7.79
C VAL A 58 9.21 -10.77 -9.16
N SER A 59 7.88 -10.72 -9.27
CA SER A 59 7.21 -10.32 -10.50
C SER A 59 6.02 -9.42 -10.18
N PRO A 60 5.60 -8.56 -11.12
CA PRO A 60 4.33 -7.85 -10.99
C PRO A 60 3.19 -8.84 -10.68
N LEU A 61 2.39 -8.54 -9.67
CA LEU A 61 1.24 -9.38 -9.31
C LEU A 61 0.12 -9.27 -10.35
N PHE A 62 -0.03 -8.09 -10.94
CA PHE A 62 -1.01 -7.79 -11.98
C PHE A 62 -0.29 -7.42 -13.28
N LYS A 63 -0.69 -8.02 -14.40
CA LYS A 63 -0.03 -7.85 -15.70
C LYS A 63 -0.16 -6.44 -16.27
N ASN A 64 -1.25 -5.75 -15.95
CA ASN A 64 -1.51 -4.41 -16.45
C ASN A 64 -1.36 -3.40 -15.30
N GLY A 65 -0.30 -2.61 -15.35
CA GLY A 65 -0.03 -1.49 -14.43
C GLY A 65 -0.93 -0.28 -14.66
N TYR A 66 -2.22 -0.49 -14.99
CA TYR A 66 -3.17 0.61 -15.07
C TYR A 66 -3.26 1.28 -13.70
N GLY A 67 -3.50 2.59 -13.68
CA GLY A 67 -3.61 3.46 -12.50
C GLY A 67 -4.77 3.13 -11.57
N ILE A 68 -4.89 1.86 -11.22
CA ILE A 68 -5.80 1.29 -10.25
C ILE A 68 -5.08 1.42 -8.91
N GLY A 69 -5.61 2.30 -8.05
CA GLY A 69 -5.18 2.34 -6.66
C GLY A 69 -5.66 1.06 -5.97
N LEU A 70 -4.77 0.08 -5.82
CA LEU A 70 -5.09 -1.13 -5.08
C LEU A 70 -5.05 -0.85 -3.57
N SER A 71 -6.05 -1.34 -2.85
CA SER A 71 -6.06 -1.34 -1.38
C SER A 71 -4.88 -2.13 -0.83
N VAL A 72 -4.61 -1.96 0.45
CA VAL A 72 -3.85 -2.96 1.20
C VAL A 72 -4.52 -4.34 1.08
N PRO A 73 -3.76 -5.44 1.06
CA PRO A 73 -4.31 -6.79 0.92
C PRO A 73 -5.08 -7.24 2.15
N TYR A 74 -6.14 -8.02 1.92
CA TYR A 74 -6.92 -8.72 2.93
C TYR A 74 -6.61 -10.21 2.88
N TYR A 75 -6.12 -10.82 3.95
CA TYR A 75 -5.88 -12.26 4.05
C TYR A 75 -7.01 -12.98 4.77
N LEU A 76 -7.63 -13.94 4.10
CA LEU A 76 -8.60 -14.86 4.71
C LEU A 76 -7.89 -16.18 5.02
N ARG A 77 -7.42 -16.33 6.27
CA ARG A 77 -6.57 -17.44 6.71
C ARG A 77 -7.17 -18.82 6.43
N GLU A 78 -8.43 -19.03 6.84
CA GLU A 78 -9.12 -20.33 6.67
C GLU A 78 -9.25 -20.76 5.21
N ARG A 79 -9.33 -19.79 4.29
CA ARG A 79 -9.45 -20.04 2.85
C ARG A 79 -8.12 -19.99 2.12
N LYS A 80 -7.06 -19.53 2.79
CA LYS A 80 -5.72 -19.32 2.23
C LYS A 80 -5.72 -18.42 0.98
N ASN A 81 -6.60 -17.41 0.98
CA ASN A 81 -6.74 -16.47 -0.15
C ASN A 81 -6.45 -15.03 0.28
N VAL A 82 -5.89 -14.24 -0.62
CA VAL A 82 -5.65 -12.81 -0.44
C VAL A 82 -6.54 -12.01 -1.39
N ILE A 83 -7.23 -11.00 -0.88
CA ILE A 83 -8.14 -10.14 -1.64
C ILE A 83 -7.57 -8.72 -1.75
N PHE A 84 -7.68 -8.13 -2.93
CA PHE A 84 -7.40 -6.72 -3.16
C PHE A 84 -8.66 -6.01 -3.65
N ILE A 85 -8.83 -4.75 -3.25
CA ILE A 85 -9.83 -3.84 -3.82
C ILE A 85 -9.11 -2.91 -4.79
N GLY A 86 -9.48 -2.94 -6.06
CA GLY A 86 -9.04 -1.99 -7.07
C GLY A 86 -9.96 -0.80 -7.19
N ASN A 87 -9.42 0.38 -6.90
CA ASN A 87 -10.07 1.65 -7.14
C ASN A 87 -9.65 2.17 -8.51
N HIS A 88 -10.56 2.13 -9.48
CA HIS A 88 -10.33 2.74 -10.78
C HIS A 88 -10.49 4.26 -10.66
N GLY A 89 -9.67 5.01 -11.41
CA GLY A 89 -9.79 6.48 -11.44
C GLY A 89 -11.15 6.96 -11.96
N ASP A 90 -11.83 6.12 -12.74
CA ASP A 90 -13.25 6.23 -13.03
C ASP A 90 -14.05 5.88 -11.77
N LYS A 91 -14.75 6.87 -11.23
CA LYS A 91 -15.42 6.81 -9.92
C LYS A 91 -16.65 5.90 -9.90
N SER A 92 -16.93 5.14 -10.95
CA SER A 92 -18.16 4.38 -11.13
C SER A 92 -18.07 2.91 -10.69
N GLU A 93 -16.88 2.32 -10.48
CA GLU A 93 -16.74 0.89 -10.15
C GLU A 93 -15.62 0.58 -9.15
N ASN A 94 -15.87 -0.42 -8.29
CA ASN A 94 -14.85 -1.10 -7.49
C ASN A 94 -14.59 -2.50 -8.06
N SER A 95 -13.33 -2.86 -8.28
CA SER A 95 -12.94 -4.23 -8.64
C SER A 95 -12.39 -4.98 -7.44
N PHE A 96 -12.59 -6.28 -7.40
CA PHE A 96 -12.07 -7.16 -6.36
C PHE A 96 -11.27 -8.27 -7.03
N TYR A 97 -10.10 -8.57 -6.49
CA TYR A 97 -9.18 -9.56 -7.05
C TYR A 97 -8.87 -10.61 -6.00
N LYS A 98 -8.97 -11.89 -6.36
CA LYS A 98 -8.74 -13.03 -5.47
C LYS A 98 -7.45 -13.74 -5.87
N ILE A 99 -6.50 -13.76 -4.95
CA ILE A 99 -5.22 -14.45 -5.08
C ILE A 99 -5.28 -15.75 -4.28
N ASP A 100 -4.92 -16.87 -4.89
CA ASP A 100 -4.90 -18.19 -4.25
C ASP A 100 -3.69 -18.39 -3.31
N SER A 101 -3.67 -19.53 -2.62
CA SER A 101 -2.58 -19.95 -1.73
C SER A 101 -1.21 -20.10 -2.41
N LEU A 102 -1.16 -20.16 -3.74
CA LEU A 102 0.06 -20.23 -4.54
C LEU A 102 0.45 -18.86 -5.13
N GLY A 103 -0.31 -17.81 -4.81
CA GLY A 103 -0.08 -16.45 -5.23
C GLY A 103 -0.56 -16.14 -6.65
N ASN A 104 -1.48 -16.92 -7.21
CA ASN A 104 -2.02 -16.68 -8.55
C ASN A 104 -3.33 -15.91 -8.45
N LEU A 105 -3.54 -14.94 -9.34
CA LEU A 105 -4.86 -14.34 -9.55
C LEU A 105 -5.79 -15.41 -10.14
N VAL A 106 -6.77 -15.86 -9.37
CA VAL A 106 -7.69 -16.94 -9.76
C VAL A 106 -9.08 -16.46 -10.11
N ASP A 107 -9.47 -15.27 -9.65
CA ASP A 107 -10.82 -14.75 -9.83
C ASP A 107 -10.86 -13.23 -9.66
N SER A 108 -11.85 -12.59 -10.26
CA SER A 108 -12.13 -11.17 -10.06
C SER A 108 -13.61 -10.85 -10.27
N ILE A 109 -14.14 -9.91 -9.49
CA ILE A 109 -15.50 -9.40 -9.65
C ILE A 109 -15.49 -7.88 -9.65
N LYS A 110 -16.48 -7.28 -10.33
CA LYS A 110 -16.69 -5.84 -10.34
C LYS A 110 -18.06 -5.51 -9.79
N PHE A 111 -18.11 -4.45 -9.00
CA PHE A 111 -19.36 -3.85 -8.57
C PHE A 111 -19.36 -2.37 -8.94
N SER A 112 -20.52 -1.91 -9.41
CA SER A 112 -20.84 -0.48 -9.44
C SER A 112 -20.52 0.12 -8.07
N LYS A 113 -19.79 1.23 -8.06
CA LYS A 113 -19.37 1.89 -6.85
C LYS A 113 -20.60 2.31 -6.07
N ASP A 114 -20.57 1.97 -4.81
CA ASP A 114 -21.54 2.35 -3.83
C ASP A 114 -20.89 3.36 -2.87
N TYR A 115 -21.68 4.21 -2.21
CA TYR A 115 -21.19 5.23 -1.27
C TYR A 115 -20.31 4.64 -0.17
N SER A 116 -20.59 3.39 0.19
CA SER A 116 -19.74 2.59 1.06
C SER A 116 -19.56 1.20 0.49
N THR A 117 -18.31 0.76 0.34
CA THR A 117 -17.97 -0.62 0.03
C THR A 117 -16.81 -1.05 0.90
N ALA A 118 -16.94 -2.19 1.59
CA ALA A 118 -15.94 -2.72 2.48
C ALA A 118 -15.84 -4.24 2.38
N ILE A 119 -14.66 -4.79 2.65
CA ILE A 119 -14.52 -6.21 2.98
C ILE A 119 -14.64 -6.33 4.50
N PHE A 120 -15.56 -7.16 4.97
CA PHE A 120 -15.75 -7.42 6.39
C PHE A 120 -16.05 -8.90 6.61
N GLY A 121 -15.27 -9.53 7.48
CA GLY A 121 -15.20 -10.99 7.54
C GLY A 121 -14.92 -11.57 6.15
N GLU A 122 -15.78 -12.47 5.71
CA GLU A 122 -15.69 -13.12 4.40
C GLU A 122 -16.64 -12.53 3.35
N TYR A 123 -17.19 -11.34 3.57
CA TYR A 123 -18.18 -10.72 2.69
C TYR A 123 -17.68 -9.41 2.10
N ILE A 124 -18.20 -9.07 0.92
CA ILE A 124 -18.14 -7.72 0.37
C ILE A 124 -19.46 -7.04 0.73
N LEU A 125 -19.38 -6.00 1.55
CA LEU A 125 -20.53 -5.25 2.03
C LEU A 125 -20.65 -3.94 1.25
N GLN A 126 -21.83 -3.68 0.69
CA GLN A 126 -22.21 -2.41 0.06
C GLN A 126 -23.39 -1.80 0.83
N ASN A 127 -23.81 -0.56 0.53
CA ASN A 127 -24.85 0.11 1.32
C ASN A 127 -26.22 -0.56 1.19
N THR A 128 -26.51 -1.16 0.03
CA THR A 128 -27.81 -1.71 -0.38
C THR A 128 -27.81 -3.23 -0.51
N SER A 129 -26.62 -3.82 -0.67
CA SER A 129 -26.46 -5.26 -0.87
C SER A 129 -25.15 -5.77 -0.29
N TYR A 130 -24.98 -7.09 -0.27
CA TYR A 130 -23.73 -7.75 0.03
C TYR A 130 -23.46 -8.86 -1.00
N SER A 131 -22.23 -9.36 -1.03
CA SER A 131 -21.83 -10.49 -1.86
C SER A 131 -21.04 -11.52 -1.05
N SER A 132 -21.34 -12.80 -1.31
CA SER A 132 -20.59 -13.95 -0.80
C SER A 132 -19.48 -14.41 -1.73
N TRP A 133 -19.17 -13.68 -2.81
CA TRP A 133 -18.19 -14.06 -3.82
C TRP A 133 -16.82 -14.52 -3.28
N ILE A 134 -16.37 -13.94 -2.15
CA ILE A 134 -15.12 -14.35 -1.48
C ILE A 134 -15.22 -15.81 -0.97
N ILE A 135 -16.40 -16.23 -0.51
CA ILE A 135 -16.71 -17.53 0.09
C ILE A 135 -16.88 -18.60 -0.99
N ASP A 136 -17.79 -18.38 -1.93
CA ASP A 136 -18.32 -19.42 -2.83
C ASP A 136 -18.16 -19.08 -4.32
N GLY A 137 -17.64 -17.89 -4.65
CA GLY A 137 -17.55 -17.42 -6.03
C GLY A 137 -18.90 -16.98 -6.61
N ASP A 138 -19.98 -16.98 -5.83
CA ASP A 138 -21.29 -16.50 -6.26
C ASP A 138 -21.21 -14.99 -6.57
N THR A 139 -21.40 -14.66 -7.85
CA THR A 139 -21.32 -13.29 -8.34
C THR A 139 -22.61 -12.50 -8.13
N THR A 140 -23.67 -13.13 -7.60
CA THR A 140 -24.95 -12.47 -7.36
C THR A 140 -24.88 -11.54 -6.15
N ARG A 141 -25.52 -10.37 -6.27
CA ARG A 141 -25.73 -9.46 -5.15
C ARG A 141 -26.94 -9.89 -4.36
N LYS A 142 -26.80 -9.93 -3.04
CA LYS A 142 -27.85 -10.32 -2.10
C LYS A 142 -28.31 -9.09 -1.34
N ASN A 143 -29.62 -8.89 -1.27
CA ASN A 143 -30.19 -7.78 -0.50
C ASN A 143 -30.16 -8.10 0.99
N TYR A 144 -30.03 -7.05 1.79
CA TYR A 144 -30.22 -7.16 3.24
C TYR A 144 -31.66 -7.54 3.56
N LYS A 145 -31.86 -8.34 4.62
CA LYS A 145 -33.19 -8.50 5.21
C LYS A 145 -33.47 -7.31 6.12
N GLU A 146 -34.23 -6.35 5.62
CA GLU A 146 -34.51 -5.08 6.32
C GLU A 146 -35.69 -5.21 7.28
N PHE A 147 -35.55 -4.68 8.50
CA PHE A 147 -36.61 -4.69 9.51
C PHE A 147 -37.46 -3.41 9.51
N ASN A 148 -36.84 -2.27 9.23
CA ASN A 148 -37.47 -0.95 9.24
C ASN A 148 -36.91 -0.04 8.13
N ALA A 149 -37.07 -0.45 6.87
CA ALA A 149 -36.47 0.21 5.70
C ALA A 149 -36.85 1.70 5.55
N ASP A 150 -38.00 2.10 6.06
CA ASP A 150 -38.52 3.48 6.10
C ASP A 150 -37.97 4.30 7.28
N ALA A 151 -37.25 3.67 8.21
CA ALA A 151 -36.66 4.27 9.40
C ALA A 151 -37.66 5.04 10.29
N ASN A 152 -38.93 4.61 10.33
CA ASN A 152 -40.01 5.29 11.08
C ASN A 152 -40.24 4.74 12.50
N TRP A 153 -39.44 3.77 12.96
CA TRP A 153 -39.57 3.20 14.29
C TRP A 153 -39.15 4.21 15.37
N SER A 154 -39.76 4.12 16.55
CA SER A 154 -39.31 4.89 17.72
C SER A 154 -37.92 4.43 18.17
N GLU A 155 -37.20 5.32 18.86
CA GLU A 155 -35.84 5.03 19.33
C GLU A 155 -35.82 3.83 20.29
N GLU A 156 -36.81 3.70 21.17
CA GLU A 156 -36.92 2.57 22.11
C GLU A 156 -37.13 1.24 21.38
N LYS A 157 -37.92 1.26 20.30
CA LYS A 157 -38.16 0.05 19.49
C LYS A 157 -36.90 -0.33 18.70
N VAL A 158 -36.17 0.65 18.18
CA VAL A 158 -34.90 0.44 17.50
C VAL A 158 -33.87 -0.14 18.47
N GLU A 159 -33.74 0.40 19.68
CA GLU A 159 -32.82 -0.10 20.71
C GLU A 159 -33.13 -1.54 21.12
N ALA A 160 -34.41 -1.84 21.42
CA ALA A 160 -34.83 -3.19 21.77
C ALA A 160 -34.56 -4.21 20.64
N GLU A 161 -34.81 -3.82 19.39
CA GLU A 161 -34.53 -4.69 18.24
C GLU A 161 -33.02 -4.84 17.98
N PHE A 162 -32.25 -3.77 18.16
CA PHE A 162 -30.81 -3.79 18.06
C PHE A 162 -30.20 -4.82 19.01
N ASP A 163 -30.58 -4.79 20.29
CA ASP A 163 -30.11 -5.75 21.29
C ASP A 163 -30.52 -7.18 20.94
N ARG A 164 -31.76 -7.36 20.50
CA ARG A 164 -32.29 -8.67 20.07
C ARG A 164 -31.51 -9.25 18.89
N LEU A 165 -31.13 -8.42 17.91
CA LEU A 165 -30.35 -8.83 16.75
C LEU A 165 -28.89 -9.09 17.13
N LYS A 166 -28.29 -8.21 17.93
CA LYS A 166 -26.91 -8.33 18.40
C LYS A 166 -26.67 -9.63 19.18
N GLN A 167 -27.63 -10.06 20.01
CA GLN A 167 -27.54 -11.33 20.74
C GLN A 167 -27.48 -12.58 19.84
N LYS A 168 -28.04 -12.50 18.62
CA LYS A 168 -28.07 -13.61 17.66
C LYS A 168 -26.99 -13.50 16.59
N ALA A 169 -26.42 -12.31 16.44
CA ALA A 169 -25.48 -12.02 15.37
C ALA A 169 -24.13 -12.66 15.66
N LYS A 170 -23.59 -13.34 14.65
CA LYS A 170 -22.18 -13.73 14.65
C LYS A 170 -21.28 -12.50 14.60
N ASP A 171 -21.66 -11.53 13.77
CA ASP A 171 -20.91 -10.31 13.52
C ASP A 171 -21.86 -9.13 13.26
N VAL A 172 -21.39 -7.90 13.55
CA VAL A 172 -22.14 -6.66 13.32
C VAL A 172 -21.26 -5.65 12.62
N PHE A 173 -21.80 -4.98 11.59
CA PHE A 173 -21.14 -3.90 10.87
C PHE A 173 -22.04 -2.67 10.79
N TYR A 174 -21.45 -1.47 10.71
CA TYR A 174 -22.18 -0.21 10.78
C TYR A 174 -21.86 0.68 9.58
N PHE A 175 -22.89 1.22 8.95
CA PHE A 175 -22.79 2.29 7.97
C PHE A 175 -23.26 3.60 8.58
N LYS A 176 -22.34 4.56 8.66
CA LYS A 176 -22.66 5.92 9.11
C LYS A 176 -23.47 6.67 8.05
N TYR A 177 -24.47 7.42 8.48
CA TYR A 177 -25.39 8.19 7.62
C TYR A 177 -24.68 9.02 6.52
N GLU A 178 -23.51 9.58 6.82
CA GLU A 178 -22.70 10.40 5.90
C GLU A 178 -22.33 9.66 4.59
N ARG A 179 -22.09 8.35 4.68
CA ARG A 179 -21.69 7.45 3.59
C ARG A 179 -22.78 6.45 3.19
N LEU A 180 -23.98 6.61 3.75
CA LEU A 180 -25.13 5.75 3.46
C LEU A 180 -26.09 6.44 2.48
N TRP A 181 -26.29 7.75 2.66
CA TRP A 181 -27.33 8.52 1.98
C TRP A 181 -26.79 9.66 1.12
N ASP A 182 -27.53 9.96 0.06
CA ASP A 182 -27.29 11.10 -0.83
C ASP A 182 -27.43 12.42 -0.08
N TYR A 183 -26.76 13.47 -0.58
CA TYR A 183 -26.77 14.79 0.07
C TYR A 183 -28.18 15.34 0.30
N ASN A 184 -29.11 15.06 -0.62
CA ASN A 184 -30.50 15.54 -0.58
C ASN A 184 -31.49 14.55 0.08
N ASP A 185 -31.02 13.40 0.59
CA ASP A 185 -31.90 12.42 1.20
C ASP A 185 -32.30 12.87 2.63
N PRO A 186 -33.60 12.96 2.96
CA PRO A 186 -34.06 13.36 4.30
C PRO A 186 -33.48 12.50 5.42
N ARG A 187 -33.13 11.24 5.16
CA ARG A 187 -32.51 10.33 6.13
C ARG A 187 -31.09 10.76 6.49
N LYS A 188 -30.40 11.48 5.60
CA LYS A 188 -29.09 12.07 5.88
C LYS A 188 -29.19 13.23 6.84
N GLU A 189 -30.13 14.13 6.62
CA GLU A 189 -30.40 15.27 7.51
C GLU A 189 -30.80 14.79 8.91
N ASN A 190 -31.61 13.74 8.97
CA ASN A 190 -32.03 13.09 10.21
C ASN A 190 -30.96 12.19 10.84
N LYS A 191 -29.76 12.10 10.25
CA LYS A 191 -28.61 11.31 10.73
C LYS A 191 -28.97 9.83 10.99
N ILE A 192 -29.72 9.23 10.07
CA ILE A 192 -30.13 7.82 10.17
C ILE A 192 -28.95 6.93 9.76
N ASP A 193 -28.43 6.17 10.71
CA ASP A 193 -27.41 5.15 10.49
C ASP A 193 -28.05 3.81 10.10
N LYS A 194 -27.20 2.87 9.65
CA LYS A 194 -27.59 1.47 9.40
C LYS A 194 -26.64 0.52 10.11
N ALA A 195 -27.19 -0.31 10.98
CA ALA A 195 -26.50 -1.48 11.52
C ALA A 195 -26.89 -2.71 10.70
N ILE A 196 -25.92 -3.55 10.36
CA ILE A 196 -26.15 -4.84 9.72
C ILE A 196 -25.59 -5.98 10.57
N PHE A 197 -26.35 -7.08 10.61
CA PHE A 197 -26.12 -8.21 11.50
C PHE A 197 -26.01 -9.49 10.69
N LEU A 198 -24.93 -10.25 10.87
CA LEU A 198 -24.77 -11.56 10.26
C LEU A 198 -25.43 -12.63 11.13
N ILE A 199 -26.59 -13.14 10.69
CA ILE A 199 -27.37 -14.16 11.40
C ILE A 199 -27.61 -15.31 10.42
N ASP A 200 -27.21 -16.53 10.79
CA ASP A 200 -27.39 -17.74 9.98
C ASP A 200 -26.93 -17.59 8.52
N GLY A 201 -25.80 -16.90 8.30
CA GLY A 201 -25.22 -16.67 6.97
C GLY A 201 -25.94 -15.61 6.13
N LYS A 202 -26.89 -14.87 6.70
CA LYS A 202 -27.61 -13.77 6.02
C LYS A 202 -27.39 -12.46 6.75
N TRP A 203 -27.26 -11.38 5.99
CA TRP A 203 -27.16 -10.05 6.55
C TRP A 203 -28.55 -9.41 6.70
N HIS A 204 -28.84 -9.00 7.93
CA HIS A 204 -30.05 -8.26 8.27
C HIS A 204 -29.72 -6.79 8.48
N ALA A 205 -30.66 -5.88 8.22
CA ALA A 205 -30.46 -4.44 8.36
C ALA A 205 -31.47 -3.80 9.30
N LEU A 206 -30.97 -2.93 10.17
CA LEU A 206 -31.73 -2.06 11.06
C LEU A 206 -31.27 -0.61 10.85
N TYR A 207 -32.24 0.29 10.74
CA TYR A 207 -32.02 1.72 10.54
C TYR A 207 -32.42 2.49 11.80
N GLY A 208 -31.70 3.57 12.12
CA GLY A 208 -31.99 4.35 13.32
C GLY A 208 -30.97 5.44 13.59
N LYS A 209 -31.32 6.38 14.47
CA LYS A 209 -30.39 7.42 14.91
C LYS A 209 -29.36 6.82 15.85
N ASN A 210 -28.11 7.29 15.75
CA ASN A 210 -27.01 6.92 16.63
C ASN A 210 -26.75 5.39 16.72
N LEU A 211 -27.11 4.63 15.68
CA LEU A 211 -26.77 3.20 15.62
C LEU A 211 -25.28 2.99 15.36
N TYR A 212 -24.60 3.99 14.81
CA TYR A 212 -23.15 3.94 14.64
C TYR A 212 -22.44 3.99 16.00
N VAL A 213 -21.74 2.91 16.33
CA VAL A 213 -20.74 2.89 17.40
C VAL A 213 -19.39 3.21 16.78
N ASN A 214 -18.63 4.12 17.39
CA ASN A 214 -17.28 4.43 16.93
C ASN A 214 -16.41 3.17 16.99
N LEU A 215 -15.94 2.70 15.83
CA LEU A 215 -15.14 1.48 15.72
C LEU A 215 -13.80 1.60 16.46
N ASP A 216 -13.30 2.82 16.67
CA ASP A 216 -12.08 3.09 17.42
C ASP A 216 -12.23 2.81 18.93
N ASP A 217 -13.46 2.72 19.44
CA ASP A 217 -13.79 2.36 20.82
C ASP A 217 -14.03 0.85 20.98
N LEU A 218 -14.08 0.10 19.88
CA LEU A 218 -14.14 -1.36 19.85
C LEU A 218 -12.70 -1.92 19.81
N PRO A 219 -12.39 -2.98 20.56
CA PRO A 219 -11.01 -3.45 20.67
C PRO A 219 -10.47 -3.91 19.30
N GLY A 220 -9.23 -3.51 18.99
CA GLY A 220 -8.65 -3.47 17.62
C GLY A 220 -8.48 -4.78 16.84
N HIS A 221 -9.02 -5.91 17.31
CA HIS A 221 -9.09 -7.18 16.60
C HIS A 221 -10.25 -7.27 15.59
N THR A 222 -11.01 -6.19 15.38
CA THR A 222 -12.27 -6.15 14.63
C THR A 222 -12.15 -6.14 13.10
N LEU A 223 -10.95 -5.98 12.53
CA LEU A 223 -10.67 -6.15 11.10
C LEU A 223 -9.61 -7.25 10.89
N THR A 224 -9.90 -8.45 11.40
CA THR A 224 -8.99 -9.61 11.46
C THR A 224 -8.29 -9.95 10.14
N ASN A 225 -8.93 -9.67 9.01
CA ASN A 225 -8.44 -10.06 7.70
C ASN A 225 -7.51 -9.02 7.06
N LEU A 226 -7.31 -7.84 7.64
CA LEU A 226 -6.39 -6.86 7.05
C LEU A 226 -4.94 -7.31 7.27
N ILE A 227 -4.15 -7.45 6.20
CA ILE A 227 -2.71 -7.66 6.38
C ILE A 227 -2.11 -6.32 6.77
N THR A 228 -1.72 -6.19 8.03
CA THR A 228 -0.95 -5.04 8.47
C THR A 228 0.38 -5.02 7.70
N SER A 229 0.71 -3.87 7.11
CA SER A 229 2.06 -3.65 6.59
C SER A 229 3.01 -3.80 7.77
N SER A 230 3.83 -4.85 7.79
CA SER A 230 4.77 -5.08 8.90
C SER A 230 5.90 -4.05 8.91
N SER A 231 5.99 -3.21 7.87
CA SER A 231 7.00 -2.18 7.73
C SER A 231 6.70 -1.28 6.55
N ASN A 232 6.47 0.00 6.81
CA ASN A 232 6.73 1.00 5.78
C ASN A 232 8.26 1.10 5.67
N PHE A 233 8.81 0.72 4.51
CA PHE A 233 10.26 0.77 4.25
C PHE A 233 10.81 2.21 4.21
N ASP A 234 9.96 3.21 4.48
CA ASP A 234 10.27 4.61 4.77
C ASP A 234 11.22 4.82 5.97
N LYS A 235 11.45 3.77 6.76
CA LYS A 235 12.50 3.68 7.77
C LYS A 235 13.46 2.54 7.41
N PRO A 236 14.77 2.67 7.66
CA PRO A 236 15.72 1.59 7.52
C PRO A 236 15.19 0.32 8.20
N ASN A 237 14.97 -0.72 7.39
CA ASN A 237 14.37 -1.97 7.80
C ASN A 237 15.40 -3.09 7.57
N PRO A 238 15.55 -4.06 8.49
CA PRO A 238 16.37 -5.25 8.26
C PRO A 238 15.99 -6.06 7.00
N ILE A 239 14.76 -5.91 6.47
CA ILE A 239 14.27 -6.68 5.32
C ILE A 239 14.62 -6.00 3.98
N ALA A 240 14.63 -4.68 3.89
CA ALA A 240 15.02 -3.98 2.66
C ALA A 240 15.72 -2.66 2.96
N TYR A 241 16.82 -2.39 2.25
CA TYR A 241 17.54 -1.14 2.34
C TYR A 241 18.18 -0.76 1.01
N VAL A 242 18.36 0.54 0.79
CA VAL A 242 19.04 1.08 -0.38
C VAL A 242 20.55 0.93 -0.17
N ALA A 243 21.16 0.02 -0.93
CA ALA A 243 22.59 -0.24 -0.92
C ALA A 243 23.37 0.83 -1.72
N ASP A 244 22.76 1.41 -2.74
CA ASP A 244 23.29 2.55 -3.47
C ASP A 244 22.18 3.34 -4.17
N PHE A 245 22.46 4.59 -4.56
CA PHE A 245 21.52 5.47 -5.23
C PHE A 245 22.19 6.29 -6.34
N GLN A 246 21.78 6.06 -7.59
CA GLN A 246 22.18 6.86 -8.73
C GLN A 246 21.29 8.10 -8.83
N LYS A 247 21.83 9.25 -8.45
CA LYS A 247 21.17 10.56 -8.57
C LYS A 247 20.99 10.92 -10.05
N ILE A 248 19.78 11.33 -10.44
CA ILE A 248 19.48 11.84 -11.79
C ILE A 248 19.11 13.32 -11.71
N ASN A 249 18.03 13.66 -11.00
CA ASN A 249 17.50 15.02 -10.92
C ASN A 249 17.30 15.46 -9.48
N ARG A 250 17.67 16.69 -9.14
CA ARG A 250 17.38 17.26 -7.81
C ARG A 250 15.95 17.82 -7.82
N VAL A 251 15.10 17.31 -6.92
CA VAL A 251 13.69 17.74 -6.82
C VAL A 251 13.50 18.81 -5.77
N LYS A 252 14.25 18.73 -4.66
CA LYS A 252 14.28 19.72 -3.58
C LYS A 252 15.70 19.87 -3.06
N LYS A 253 15.92 20.89 -2.22
CA LYS A 253 17.22 21.16 -1.58
C LYS A 253 17.88 19.86 -1.09
N ASP A 254 17.17 19.01 -0.35
CA ASP A 254 17.78 17.78 0.18
C ASP A 254 17.16 16.49 -0.40
N ARG A 255 16.62 16.53 -1.64
CA ARG A 255 15.94 15.37 -2.25
C ARG A 255 16.26 15.21 -3.74
N TRP A 256 16.56 13.99 -4.13
CA TRP A 256 16.94 13.59 -5.49
C TRP A 256 16.01 12.49 -6.02
N ASP A 257 15.61 12.59 -7.27
CA ASP A 257 15.06 11.48 -8.04
C ASP A 257 16.19 10.72 -8.73
N GLY A 258 16.06 9.40 -8.79
CA GLY A 258 17.11 8.55 -9.27
C GLY A 258 16.74 7.07 -9.31
N PHE A 259 17.75 6.23 -9.47
CA PHE A 259 17.63 4.79 -9.33
C PHE A 259 18.21 4.32 -8.01
N ALA A 260 17.41 3.63 -7.21
CA ALA A 260 17.88 2.93 -6.04
C ALA A 260 18.23 1.48 -6.37
N TYR A 261 19.34 1.04 -5.81
CA TYR A 261 19.81 -0.33 -5.81
C TYR A 261 19.52 -0.91 -4.44
N ILE A 262 18.51 -1.75 -4.34
CA ILE A 262 17.92 -2.24 -3.08
C ILE A 262 18.29 -3.70 -2.88
N ASN A 263 18.78 -4.02 -1.69
CA ASN A 263 18.90 -5.40 -1.23
C ASN A 263 17.65 -5.74 -0.43
N LEU A 264 16.87 -6.68 -0.94
CA LEU A 264 15.71 -7.25 -0.27
C LEU A 264 16.07 -8.63 0.29
N PHE A 265 16.14 -8.75 1.61
CA PHE A 265 16.35 -10.02 2.28
C PHE A 265 15.04 -10.77 2.40
N TYR A 266 14.99 -11.96 1.80
CA TYR A 266 13.84 -12.85 1.91
C TYR A 266 14.30 -14.24 2.35
N LYS A 267 13.98 -14.57 3.60
CA LYS A 267 14.51 -15.77 4.28
C LYS A 267 16.04 -15.75 4.24
N ALA A 268 16.69 -16.73 3.61
CA ALA A 268 18.14 -16.85 3.52
C ALA A 268 18.72 -16.33 2.19
N ASP A 269 17.92 -15.63 1.37
CA ASP A 269 18.32 -15.13 0.05
C ASP A 269 18.28 -13.58 0.03
N THR A 270 19.10 -12.98 -0.84
CA THR A 270 19.14 -11.54 -1.08
C THR A 270 18.76 -11.24 -2.51
N ILE A 271 17.60 -10.63 -2.70
CA ILE A 271 17.07 -10.23 -4.00
C ILE A 271 17.54 -8.81 -4.31
N LYS A 272 18.27 -8.64 -5.43
CA LYS A 272 18.88 -7.37 -5.85
C LYS A 272 17.99 -6.62 -6.83
N ILE A 273 17.35 -5.56 -6.34
CA ILE A 273 16.29 -4.84 -7.04
C ILE A 273 16.79 -3.45 -7.43
N LYS A 274 16.57 -3.07 -8.69
CA LYS A 274 16.70 -1.69 -9.17
C LYS A 274 15.31 -1.07 -9.31
N THR A 275 15.07 0.12 -8.78
CA THR A 275 13.80 0.83 -8.95
C THR A 275 14.00 2.33 -9.02
N LYS A 276 13.07 3.03 -9.69
CA LYS A 276 13.02 4.50 -9.67
C LYS A 276 12.42 4.94 -8.34
N MET A 277 13.09 5.83 -7.63
CA MET A 277 12.54 6.42 -6.42
C MET A 277 13.20 7.76 -6.10
N ALA A 278 12.59 8.47 -5.15
CA ALA A 278 13.14 9.70 -4.62
C ALA A 278 13.84 9.43 -3.28
N GLN A 279 15.08 9.90 -3.13
CA GLN A 279 15.88 9.73 -1.92
C GLN A 279 16.28 11.08 -1.34
N ASN A 280 16.25 11.19 -0.01
CA ASN A 280 16.82 12.35 0.67
C ASN A 280 18.35 12.26 0.66
N GLU A 281 19.03 13.40 0.55
CA GLU A 281 20.50 13.45 0.49
C GLU A 281 21.16 12.89 1.75
N LYS A 282 20.52 13.08 2.90
CA LYS A 282 20.89 12.47 4.17
C LYS A 282 19.77 11.54 4.66
N PRO A 283 20.09 10.40 5.27
CA PRO A 283 19.10 9.61 5.99
C PRO A 283 18.48 10.46 7.10
N LYS A 284 17.18 10.33 7.34
CA LYS A 284 16.44 11.26 8.21
C LYS A 284 16.84 11.19 9.70
N ASN A 285 17.47 10.10 10.18
CA ASN A 285 17.60 9.81 11.62
C ASN A 285 18.93 9.13 12.02
N ASP A 286 20.11 9.69 11.70
CA ASP A 286 21.44 9.17 12.12
C ASP A 286 21.74 7.69 11.77
N GLN A 287 20.90 7.08 10.95
CA GLN A 287 21.03 5.69 10.54
C GLN A 287 21.92 5.63 9.30
N GLU A 288 23.00 4.85 9.35
CA GLU A 288 23.98 4.65 8.26
C GLU A 288 23.39 4.05 6.97
N LYS A 289 22.08 3.77 6.93
CA LYS A 289 21.37 3.17 5.80
C LYS A 289 20.26 4.08 5.30
N TYR A 290 20.14 4.16 3.98
CA TYR A 290 19.04 4.85 3.32
C TYR A 290 17.78 3.95 3.32
N PRO A 291 16.64 4.44 3.83
CA PRO A 291 15.36 3.72 3.73
C PRO A 291 14.91 3.61 2.28
N ALA A 292 14.22 2.51 1.96
CA ALA A 292 13.54 2.33 0.68
C ALA A 292 12.14 2.94 0.77
N TYR A 293 12.06 4.27 0.68
CA TYR A 293 10.80 5.01 0.75
C TYR A 293 9.71 4.48 -0.20
N ASN A 294 8.45 4.61 0.20
CA ASN A 294 7.24 4.23 -0.54
C ASN A 294 7.16 2.75 -0.92
N MET A 295 7.91 1.89 -0.23
CA MET A 295 7.74 0.45 -0.34
C MET A 295 6.96 -0.11 0.87
N GLY A 296 6.02 -1.01 0.60
CA GLY A 296 5.30 -1.79 1.61
C GLY A 296 5.66 -3.28 1.50
N TYR A 297 5.61 -3.99 2.61
CA TYR A 297 5.79 -5.45 2.65
C TYR A 297 4.65 -6.11 3.41
N TYR A 298 4.05 -7.10 2.76
CA TYR A 298 2.90 -7.84 3.25
C TYR A 298 3.21 -9.33 3.19
N LYS A 299 3.27 -9.96 4.36
CA LYS A 299 3.48 -11.40 4.49
C LYS A 299 2.23 -12.04 5.09
N PRO A 300 1.36 -12.64 4.26
CA PRO A 300 0.29 -13.49 4.79
C PRO A 300 0.93 -14.67 5.54
N GLU A 301 0.47 -14.91 6.78
CA GLU A 301 0.90 -16.07 7.57
C GLU A 301 0.59 -17.37 6.82
N ASP A 302 1.45 -18.38 6.95
CA ASP A 302 1.27 -19.72 6.39
C ASP A 302 1.20 -19.83 4.85
N LEU A 303 1.35 -18.73 4.10
CA LEU A 303 1.46 -18.77 2.64
C LEU A 303 2.91 -18.85 2.17
N PRO A 304 3.21 -19.51 1.04
CA PRO A 304 4.57 -19.70 0.54
C PRO A 304 5.16 -18.46 -0.16
N TYR A 305 4.40 -17.37 -0.26
CA TYR A 305 4.78 -16.14 -0.95
C TYR A 305 4.71 -14.91 -0.03
N ALA A 306 5.28 -13.79 -0.47
CA ALA A 306 5.09 -12.48 0.14
C ALA A 306 4.79 -11.45 -0.95
N ILE A 307 4.26 -10.30 -0.56
CA ILE A 307 3.85 -9.23 -1.46
C ILE A 307 4.63 -7.96 -1.11
N ILE A 308 5.13 -7.27 -2.12
CA ILE A 308 5.74 -5.94 -2.01
C ILE A 308 4.86 -4.94 -2.75
N ALA A 309 4.62 -3.79 -2.15
CA ALA A 309 4.09 -2.63 -2.86
C ALA A 309 5.22 -1.63 -3.12
N HIS A 310 5.28 -1.02 -4.29
CA HIS A 310 6.14 0.13 -4.60
C HIS A 310 5.36 1.08 -5.50
N ASP A 311 5.19 2.34 -5.07
CA ASP A 311 4.39 3.35 -5.78
C ASP A 311 3.03 2.82 -6.26
N TYR A 312 2.29 2.18 -5.35
CA TYR A 312 0.96 1.57 -5.60
C TYR A 312 0.94 0.37 -6.55
N VAL A 313 2.09 -0.07 -7.06
CA VAL A 313 2.22 -1.30 -7.84
C VAL A 313 2.58 -2.45 -6.91
N TYR A 314 1.83 -3.55 -7.01
CA TYR A 314 2.05 -4.74 -6.21
C TYR A 314 2.85 -5.79 -6.98
N TYR A 315 3.84 -6.35 -6.29
CA TYR A 315 4.74 -7.41 -6.74
C TYR A 315 4.62 -8.59 -5.81
N ILE A 316 4.85 -9.80 -6.33
CA ILE A 316 4.81 -11.02 -5.56
C ILE A 316 6.16 -11.72 -5.57
N ILE A 317 6.61 -12.13 -4.38
CA ILE A 317 7.82 -12.93 -4.16
C ILE A 317 7.40 -14.38 -4.02
N LYS A 318 7.82 -15.24 -4.96
CA LYS A 318 7.57 -16.68 -4.95
C LYS A 318 8.87 -17.47 -5.05
N THR A 319 8.85 -18.72 -4.61
CA THR A 319 9.92 -19.68 -4.94
C THR A 319 10.02 -19.82 -6.45
N LYS A 320 11.24 -19.78 -6.97
CA LYS A 320 11.52 -19.98 -8.39
C LYS A 320 11.11 -21.41 -8.77
N LYS A 321 10.27 -21.54 -9.79
CA LYS A 321 9.98 -22.83 -10.42
C LYS A 321 11.09 -23.24 -11.37
#